data_AF-A0A1C5T6A8-F1
#
_entry.id   AF-A0A1C5T6A8-F1
#
_cell.length_a   1.000
_cell.length_b   1.000
_cell.length_c   1.000
_cell.angle_alpha   90.00
_cell.angle_beta   90.00
_cell.angle_gamma   90.00
#
_symmetry.space_group_name_H-M   'P 1'
#
loop_
_entity.id
_entity.type
_entity.pdbx_description
1 polymer ?
#
loop_
_entity_poly.entity_id
_entity_poly.type
_entity_poly.pdbx_seq_one_letter_code
_entity_poly.pdbx_strand_id
1 'polypeptide(L)'
;MIDYIANSIQPVVPILIASGFLQSVLAMLNYLDIDTTTYTYQVLNSIGQAGYYFLPIFLAFAAAKKLRINPYLGALVGAVMVYPAIIEAGSAGGTASFLGVPVTLVSYASSITPILISMPVVMWINKLAKKISPKVLSSLLIPIITMILSIPVVLIVTGPVATWIGNGLCGVVSFIFTKMSVVGGLLIGGAAPYLVLTGVHNGIALPITLSELASQGFSYFFPLLAYGNIAVGGAALGVWFKTKNNRLKTTAMSSCLMAVVGITEPALFGVLLPAKKPLIALGVMGAVCSAVSLMFGVKCTALSMCGLGGLPAFFGDTFVIWCILMAVSFVGAFLITILIGFKDIPEEEA
;
A
#
# COMPACT_ATOMS: atom_id res chain seq x y z
N MET A 1 -1.09 -4.58 -17.42
CA MET A 1 -1.90 -4.68 -16.17
C MET A 1 -1.21 -4.00 -15.00
N ILE A 2 -0.02 -4.43 -14.60
CA ILE A 2 0.73 -3.85 -13.46
C ILE A 2 0.89 -2.33 -13.57
N ASP A 3 1.23 -1.83 -14.76
CA ASP A 3 1.32 -0.38 -15.02
C ASP A 3 0.02 0.38 -14.70
N TYR A 4 -1.14 -0.19 -15.02
CA TYR A 4 -2.43 0.44 -14.74
C TYR A 4 -2.70 0.48 -13.22
N ILE A 5 -2.46 -0.65 -12.53
CA ILE A 5 -2.68 -0.76 -11.08
C ILE A 5 -1.76 0.22 -10.35
N ALA A 6 -0.45 0.16 -10.61
CA ALA A 6 0.53 1.02 -9.98
C ALA A 6 0.18 2.51 -10.20
N ASN A 7 -0.03 2.93 -11.45
CA ASN A 7 -0.29 4.35 -11.74
C ASN A 7 -1.69 4.84 -11.35
N SER A 8 -2.64 3.94 -11.05
CA SER A 8 -3.93 4.34 -10.49
C SER A 8 -3.83 4.56 -8.99
N ILE A 9 -3.01 3.78 -8.28
CA ILE A 9 -2.85 3.88 -6.83
C ILE A 9 -1.87 4.99 -6.43
N GLN A 10 -0.77 5.19 -7.18
CA GLN A 10 0.26 6.19 -6.85
C GLN A 10 -0.29 7.58 -6.49
N PRO A 11 -1.22 8.18 -7.26
CA PRO A 11 -1.77 9.50 -6.93
C PRO A 11 -2.55 9.56 -5.60
N VAL A 12 -2.99 8.41 -5.09
CA VAL A 12 -3.80 8.29 -3.86
C VAL A 12 -2.93 8.02 -2.63
N VAL A 13 -1.68 7.58 -2.81
CA VAL A 13 -0.74 7.28 -1.72
C VAL A 13 -0.59 8.41 -0.70
N PRO A 14 -0.47 9.70 -1.09
CA PRO A 14 -0.36 10.78 -0.11
C PRO A 14 -1.57 10.90 0.83
N ILE A 15 -2.79 10.62 0.33
CA ILE A 15 -4.01 10.62 1.14
C ILE A 15 -3.95 9.49 2.17
N LEU A 16 -3.49 8.31 1.75
CA LEU A 16 -3.36 7.13 2.62
C LEU A 16 -2.28 7.34 3.69
N ILE A 17 -1.15 7.97 3.36
CA ILE A 17 -0.09 8.30 4.31
C ILE A 17 -0.62 9.26 5.38
N ALA A 18 -1.27 10.36 4.98
CA ALA A 18 -1.81 11.34 5.93
C ALA A 18 -2.87 10.71 6.85
N SER A 19 -3.78 9.92 6.26
CA SER A 19 -4.87 9.27 6.97
C SER A 19 -4.38 8.20 7.92
N GLY A 20 -3.48 7.33 7.44
CA GLY A 20 -2.92 6.24 8.22
C GLY A 20 -2.01 6.72 9.34
N PHE A 21 -1.17 7.74 9.10
CA PHE A 21 -0.35 8.33 10.17
C PHE A 21 -1.22 8.89 11.30
N LEU A 22 -2.29 9.64 10.99
CA LEU A 22 -3.20 10.16 12.01
C LEU A 22 -3.96 9.06 12.75
N GLN A 23 -4.50 8.06 12.05
CA GLN A 23 -5.13 6.91 12.71
C GLN A 23 -4.17 6.22 13.68
N SER A 24 -2.93 6.08 13.25
CA SER A 24 -1.89 5.43 14.03
C SER A 24 -1.51 6.22 15.28
N VAL A 25 -1.40 7.55 15.17
CA VAL A 25 -1.18 8.43 16.33
C VAL A 25 -2.38 8.34 17.29
N LEU A 26 -3.60 8.37 16.78
CA LEU A 26 -4.81 8.27 17.62
C LEU A 26 -4.94 6.90 18.30
N ALA A 27 -4.52 5.82 17.64
CA ALA A 27 -4.43 4.50 18.23
C ALA A 27 -3.39 4.46 19.36
N MET A 28 -2.24 5.11 19.17
CA MET A 28 -1.24 5.28 20.22
C MET A 28 -1.78 6.11 21.41
N LEU A 29 -2.48 7.22 21.15
CA LEU A 29 -3.09 8.02 22.22
C LEU A 29 -4.11 7.21 23.02
N ASN A 30 -4.94 6.40 22.34
CA ASN A 30 -5.87 5.49 22.99
C ASN A 30 -5.15 4.43 23.83
N TYR A 31 -4.04 3.87 23.32
CA TYR A 31 -3.20 2.93 24.07
C TYR A 31 -2.57 3.56 25.33
N LEU A 32 -2.37 4.87 25.35
CA LEU A 32 -1.87 5.63 26.51
C LEU A 32 -3.00 6.16 27.42
N ASP A 33 -4.23 5.65 27.26
CA ASP A 33 -5.43 6.05 28.02
C ASP A 33 -5.76 7.55 27.94
N ILE A 34 -5.47 8.19 26.81
CA ILE A 34 -5.87 9.58 26.55
C ILE A 34 -7.35 9.62 26.11
N ASP A 35 -8.11 10.57 26.65
CA ASP A 35 -9.55 10.71 26.39
C ASP A 35 -9.90 10.84 24.89
N THR A 36 -10.54 9.80 24.36
CA THR A 36 -10.95 9.67 22.96
C THR A 36 -12.35 10.24 22.69
N THR A 37 -13.06 10.73 23.70
CA THR A 37 -14.42 11.26 23.55
C THR A 37 -14.44 12.73 23.15
N THR A 38 -13.32 13.43 23.33
CA THR A 38 -13.19 14.85 23.01
C THR A 38 -13.49 15.15 21.54
N TYR A 39 -14.08 16.32 21.27
CA TYR A 39 -14.34 16.74 19.89
C TYR A 39 -13.04 16.89 19.06
N THR A 40 -11.94 17.28 19.70
CA THR A 40 -10.61 17.30 19.07
C THR A 40 -10.21 15.91 18.57
N TYR A 41 -10.38 14.87 19.40
CA TYR A 41 -10.14 13.49 18.98
C TYR A 41 -11.05 13.11 17.80
N GLN A 42 -12.34 13.44 17.86
CA GLN A 42 -13.29 13.12 16.79
C GLN A 42 -12.92 13.79 15.46
N VAL A 43 -12.49 15.04 15.47
CA VAL A 43 -12.04 15.77 14.25
C VAL A 43 -10.76 15.14 13.69
N LEU A 44 -9.77 14.83 14.55
CA LEU A 44 -8.53 14.16 14.11
C LEU A 44 -8.81 12.76 13.56
N ASN A 45 -9.69 12.00 14.23
CA ASN A 45 -10.13 10.69 13.78
C ASN A 45 -10.84 10.79 12.44
N SER A 46 -11.67 11.81 12.23
CA SER A 46 -12.36 12.02 10.95
C SER A 46 -11.40 12.20 9.78
N ILE A 47 -10.26 12.88 9.98
CA ILE A 47 -9.21 12.98 8.94
C ILE A 47 -8.63 11.59 8.66
N GLY A 48 -8.32 10.83 9.71
CA GLY A 48 -7.83 9.47 9.60
C GLY A 48 -8.80 8.52 8.90
N GLN A 49 -10.09 8.61 9.18
CA GLN A 49 -11.10 7.71 8.61
C GLN A 49 -11.48 8.10 7.18
N ALA A 50 -11.58 9.39 6.87
CA ALA A 50 -12.07 9.87 5.57
C ALA A 50 -11.22 9.35 4.40
N GLY A 51 -9.90 9.30 4.52
CA GLY A 51 -9.04 8.82 3.43
C GLY A 51 -9.21 7.35 3.10
N TYR A 52 -9.49 6.50 4.10
CA TYR A 52 -9.81 5.08 3.87
C TYR A 52 -11.25 4.90 3.44
N TYR A 53 -12.21 5.50 4.16
CA TYR A 53 -13.63 5.33 3.86
C TYR A 53 -13.99 5.75 2.43
N PHE A 54 -13.51 6.93 1.99
CA PHE A 54 -13.73 7.47 0.65
C PHE A 54 -12.68 7.04 -0.37
N LEU A 55 -11.84 6.04 -0.06
CA LEU A 55 -10.81 5.52 -0.95
C LEU A 55 -11.34 5.14 -2.34
N PRO A 56 -12.56 4.55 -2.48
CA PRO A 56 -13.14 4.30 -3.80
C PRO A 56 -13.28 5.54 -4.68
N ILE A 57 -13.58 6.71 -4.09
CA ILE A 57 -13.74 7.98 -4.82
C ILE A 57 -12.39 8.45 -5.37
N PHE A 58 -11.38 8.54 -4.50
CA PHE A 58 -10.04 9.01 -4.87
C PHE A 58 -9.39 8.09 -5.90
N LEU A 59 -9.52 6.78 -5.71
CA LEU A 59 -8.95 5.79 -6.62
C LEU A 59 -9.66 5.77 -7.97
N ALA A 60 -10.99 5.90 -7.99
CA ALA A 60 -11.73 5.92 -9.25
C ALA A 60 -11.42 7.17 -10.08
N PHE A 61 -11.22 8.32 -9.42
CA PHE A 61 -10.73 9.54 -10.06
C PHE A 61 -9.34 9.33 -10.69
N ALA A 62 -8.39 8.80 -9.92
CA ALA A 62 -7.03 8.55 -10.39
C ALA A 62 -6.99 7.52 -11.53
N ALA A 63 -7.75 6.43 -11.40
CA ALA A 63 -7.91 5.41 -12.43
C ALA A 63 -8.54 5.97 -13.71
N ALA A 64 -9.59 6.81 -13.60
CA ALA A 64 -10.20 7.47 -14.74
C ALA A 64 -9.19 8.37 -15.48
N LYS A 65 -8.38 9.14 -14.74
CA LYS A 65 -7.29 9.94 -15.31
C LYS A 65 -6.29 9.07 -16.08
N LYS A 66 -5.85 7.94 -15.50
CA LYS A 66 -4.95 6.99 -16.17
C LYS A 66 -5.56 6.39 -17.43
N LEU A 67 -6.87 6.10 -17.42
CA LEU A 67 -7.62 5.54 -18.55
C LEU A 67 -8.11 6.59 -19.56
N ARG A 68 -7.77 7.87 -19.38
CA ARG A 68 -8.18 8.99 -20.25
C ARG A 68 -9.71 9.15 -20.35
N ILE A 69 -10.40 8.88 -19.25
CA ILE A 69 -11.81 9.23 -19.01
C ILE A 69 -11.83 10.53 -18.21
N ASN A 70 -12.93 11.29 -18.27
CA ASN A 70 -13.11 12.44 -17.38
C ASN A 70 -12.99 11.96 -15.90
N PRO A 71 -12.01 12.46 -15.13
CA PRO A 71 -11.78 12.01 -13.76
C PRO A 71 -12.99 12.17 -12.83
N TYR A 72 -13.83 13.18 -13.06
CA TYR A 72 -15.03 13.41 -12.25
C TYR A 72 -16.11 12.35 -12.49
N LEU A 73 -16.19 11.77 -13.69
CA LEU A 73 -17.07 10.61 -13.91
C LEU A 73 -16.53 9.36 -13.20
N GLY A 74 -15.21 9.20 -13.12
CA GLY A 74 -14.59 8.19 -12.28
C GLY A 74 -14.93 8.38 -10.81
N ALA A 75 -14.72 9.59 -10.27
CA ALA A 75 -15.10 9.91 -8.90
C ALA A 75 -16.58 9.64 -8.62
N LEU A 76 -17.47 9.92 -9.57
CA LEU A 76 -18.90 9.62 -9.42
C LEU A 76 -19.16 8.11 -9.32
N VAL A 77 -18.46 7.27 -10.09
CA VAL A 77 -18.54 5.80 -9.94
C VAL A 77 -18.13 5.40 -8.52
N GLY A 78 -16.99 5.90 -8.03
CA GLY A 78 -16.55 5.65 -6.66
C GLY A 78 -17.55 6.14 -5.62
N ALA A 79 -18.14 7.32 -5.82
CA ALA A 79 -19.11 7.92 -4.91
C ALA A 79 -20.40 7.10 -4.83
N VAL A 80 -20.87 6.54 -5.94
CA VAL A 80 -22.03 5.63 -5.94
C VAL A 80 -21.73 4.36 -5.13
N MET A 81 -20.53 3.79 -5.27
CA MET A 81 -20.15 2.59 -4.52
C MET A 81 -20.09 2.80 -3.01
N VAL A 82 -19.81 4.03 -2.56
CA VAL A 82 -19.82 4.40 -1.14
C VAL A 82 -21.02 5.24 -0.73
N TYR A 83 -22.05 5.31 -1.58
CA TYR A 83 -23.27 6.03 -1.26
C TYR A 83 -23.96 5.34 -0.06
N PRO A 84 -24.49 6.09 0.94
CA PRO A 84 -25.01 5.51 2.17
C PRO A 84 -25.97 4.34 1.96
N ALA A 85 -26.94 4.47 1.06
CA ALA A 85 -27.89 3.38 0.78
C ALA A 85 -27.24 2.11 0.20
N ILE A 86 -26.15 2.25 -0.58
CA ILE A 86 -25.40 1.10 -1.11
C ILE A 86 -24.56 0.45 0.00
N ILE A 87 -23.94 1.26 0.85
CA ILE A 87 -23.15 0.77 2.00
C ILE A 87 -24.05 0.07 3.02
N GLU A 88 -25.19 0.64 3.37
CA GLU A 88 -26.18 0.04 4.27
C GLU A 88 -26.69 -1.29 3.72
N ALA A 89 -27.13 -1.32 2.46
CA ALA A 89 -27.58 -2.55 1.80
C ALA A 89 -26.45 -3.61 1.76
N GLY A 90 -25.24 -3.19 1.42
CA GLY A 90 -24.07 -4.05 1.39
C GLY A 90 -23.67 -4.62 2.74
N SER A 91 -23.87 -3.86 3.82
CA SER A 91 -23.54 -4.26 5.19
C SER A 91 -24.59 -5.20 5.78
N ALA A 92 -25.86 -5.06 5.36
CA ALA A 92 -26.92 -6.02 5.68
C ALA A 92 -26.69 -7.39 5.00
N GLY A 93 -25.96 -7.41 3.88
CA GLY A 93 -25.67 -8.61 3.10
C GLY A 93 -26.89 -9.15 2.34
N GLY A 94 -26.72 -10.31 1.72
CA GLY A 94 -27.78 -10.97 0.93
C GLY A 94 -27.82 -10.55 -0.53
N THR A 95 -29.00 -10.69 -1.15
CA THR A 95 -29.21 -10.45 -2.58
C THR A 95 -30.38 -9.51 -2.84
N ALA A 96 -30.20 -8.57 -3.76
CA ALA A 96 -31.26 -7.74 -4.32
C ALA A 96 -31.52 -8.10 -5.79
N SER A 97 -32.45 -7.39 -6.44
CA SER A 97 -32.70 -7.52 -7.87
C SER A 97 -32.62 -6.16 -8.56
N PHE A 98 -31.89 -6.10 -9.67
CA PHE A 98 -31.87 -4.96 -10.58
C PHE A 98 -32.50 -5.37 -11.91
N LEU A 99 -33.69 -4.85 -12.21
CA LEU A 99 -34.47 -5.21 -13.40
C LEU A 99 -34.64 -6.74 -13.59
N GLY A 100 -34.82 -7.48 -12.49
CA GLY A 100 -34.94 -8.95 -12.51
C GLY A 100 -33.62 -9.70 -12.43
N VAL A 101 -32.47 -9.01 -12.55
CA VAL A 101 -31.14 -9.63 -12.42
C VAL A 101 -30.72 -9.66 -10.95
N PRO A 102 -30.35 -10.82 -10.38
CA PRO A 102 -29.90 -10.90 -8.99
C PRO A 102 -28.58 -10.16 -8.79
N VAL A 103 -28.46 -9.45 -7.68
CA VAL A 103 -27.30 -8.63 -7.30
C VAL A 103 -26.86 -9.02 -5.90
N THR A 104 -25.60 -9.39 -5.73
CA THR A 104 -25.04 -9.59 -4.39
C THR A 104 -24.79 -8.24 -3.76
N LEU A 105 -25.33 -8.01 -2.57
CA LEU A 105 -25.13 -6.77 -1.84
C LEU A 105 -23.76 -6.80 -1.16
N VAL A 106 -22.96 -5.76 -1.40
CA VAL A 106 -21.58 -5.66 -0.94
C VAL A 106 -21.32 -4.23 -0.46
N SER A 107 -20.67 -4.10 0.69
CA SER A 107 -20.11 -2.82 1.15
C SER A 107 -18.75 -2.59 0.49
N TYR A 108 -18.58 -1.43 -0.15
CA TYR A 108 -17.37 -1.08 -0.88
C TYR A 108 -16.47 -0.08 -0.16
N ALA A 109 -16.85 0.34 1.05
CA ALA A 109 -16.06 1.25 1.87
C ALA A 109 -14.64 0.70 2.09
N SER A 110 -13.63 1.57 2.04
CA SER A 110 -12.21 1.20 2.24
C SER A 110 -11.63 0.17 1.25
N SER A 111 -12.38 -0.24 0.23
CA SER A 111 -11.94 -1.24 -0.75
C SER A 111 -11.31 -0.59 -2.00
N ILE A 112 -10.28 -1.23 -2.55
CA ILE A 112 -9.67 -0.79 -3.82
C ILE A 112 -9.94 -1.74 -4.98
N THR A 113 -10.06 -3.03 -4.71
CA THR A 113 -10.20 -4.09 -5.71
C THR A 113 -11.40 -3.87 -6.62
N PRO A 114 -12.58 -3.48 -6.10
CA PRO A 114 -13.75 -3.17 -6.92
C PRO A 114 -13.49 -2.05 -7.92
N ILE A 115 -12.81 -0.98 -7.53
CA ILE A 115 -12.49 0.13 -8.44
C ILE A 115 -11.52 -0.29 -9.53
N LEU A 116 -10.43 -0.99 -9.17
CA LEU A 116 -9.40 -1.40 -10.15
C LEU A 116 -9.96 -2.33 -11.22
N ILE A 117 -10.95 -3.16 -10.88
CA ILE A 117 -11.62 -4.05 -11.84
C ILE A 117 -12.71 -3.32 -12.63
N SER A 118 -13.44 -2.43 -11.99
CA SER A 118 -14.58 -1.73 -12.59
C SER A 118 -14.15 -0.67 -13.61
N MET A 119 -13.11 0.10 -13.34
CA MET A 119 -12.75 1.26 -14.15
C MET A 119 -12.34 0.94 -15.60
N PRO A 120 -11.65 -0.19 -15.91
CA PRO A 120 -11.48 -0.64 -17.29
C PRO A 120 -12.80 -0.90 -18.03
N VAL A 121 -13.83 -1.41 -17.34
CA VAL A 121 -15.17 -1.61 -17.90
C VAL A 121 -15.84 -0.25 -18.17
N VAL A 122 -15.77 0.68 -17.22
CA VAL A 122 -16.24 2.07 -17.39
C VAL A 122 -15.56 2.74 -18.58
N MET A 123 -14.26 2.50 -18.81
CA MET A 123 -13.54 3.00 -19.99
C MET A 123 -14.17 2.51 -21.30
N TRP A 124 -14.48 1.21 -21.40
CA TRP A 124 -15.09 0.63 -22.59
C TRP A 124 -16.48 1.18 -22.84
N ILE A 125 -17.29 1.31 -21.79
CA ILE A 125 -18.62 1.91 -21.85
C ILE A 125 -18.53 3.38 -22.28
N ASN A 126 -17.59 4.15 -21.73
CA ASN A 126 -17.36 5.55 -22.12
C ASN A 126 -16.90 5.68 -23.58
N LYS A 127 -16.10 4.74 -24.10
CA LYS A 127 -15.75 4.68 -25.54
C LYS A 127 -16.97 4.41 -26.41
N LEU A 128 -17.85 3.50 -25.97
CA LEU A 128 -19.12 3.24 -26.64
C LEU A 128 -20.01 4.47 -26.65
N ALA A 129 -20.18 5.13 -25.50
CA ALA A 129 -20.93 6.38 -25.35
C ALA A 129 -20.43 7.46 -26.32
N LYS A 130 -19.10 7.63 -26.44
CA LYS A 130 -18.47 8.53 -27.42
C LYS A 130 -18.79 8.15 -28.87
N LYS A 131 -18.83 6.86 -29.18
CA LYS A 131 -19.09 6.36 -30.54
C LYS A 131 -20.54 6.58 -30.98
N ILE A 132 -21.50 6.40 -30.07
CA ILE A 132 -22.94 6.49 -30.39
C ILE A 132 -23.52 7.89 -30.23
N SER A 133 -22.84 8.79 -29.53
CA SER A 133 -23.34 10.16 -29.29
C SER A 133 -23.14 11.06 -30.52
N PRO A 134 -24.20 11.70 -31.04
CA PRO A 134 -24.07 12.73 -32.07
C PRO A 134 -23.20 13.90 -31.58
N LYS A 135 -22.36 14.47 -32.45
CA LYS A 135 -21.39 15.53 -32.09
C LYS A 135 -22.04 16.70 -31.32
N VAL A 136 -23.22 17.14 -31.78
CA VAL A 136 -23.97 18.28 -31.20
C VAL A 136 -24.43 18.02 -29.76
N LEU A 137 -24.67 16.76 -29.39
CA LEU A 137 -25.16 16.37 -28.06
C LEU A 137 -24.10 15.65 -27.21
N SER A 138 -22.85 15.60 -27.70
CA SER A 138 -21.79 14.78 -27.10
C SER A 138 -21.46 15.19 -25.65
N SER A 139 -21.49 16.48 -25.33
CA SER A 139 -21.27 16.99 -23.96
C SER A 139 -22.32 16.53 -22.96
N LEU A 140 -23.55 16.26 -23.42
CA LEU A 140 -24.67 15.81 -22.60
C LEU A 140 -24.76 14.27 -22.55
N LEU A 141 -24.74 13.63 -23.72
CA LEU A 141 -25.04 12.20 -23.84
C LEU A 141 -23.90 11.32 -23.36
N ILE A 142 -22.63 11.72 -23.58
CA ILE A 142 -21.50 10.87 -23.18
C ILE A 142 -21.48 10.62 -21.67
N PRO A 143 -21.58 11.64 -20.79
CA PRO A 143 -21.68 11.42 -19.35
C PRO A 143 -22.89 10.55 -18.96
N ILE A 144 -24.08 10.85 -19.49
CA ILE A 144 -25.34 10.17 -19.13
C ILE A 144 -25.26 8.67 -19.48
N ILE A 145 -24.92 8.36 -20.73
CA ILE A 145 -24.82 6.98 -21.21
C ILE A 145 -23.72 6.24 -20.44
N THR A 146 -22.59 6.90 -20.18
CA THR A 146 -21.51 6.29 -19.40
C THR A 146 -21.99 5.89 -18.03
N MET A 147 -22.69 6.76 -17.29
CA MET A 147 -23.14 6.46 -15.94
C MET A 147 -24.27 5.44 -15.89
N ILE A 148 -25.31 5.61 -16.74
CA ILE A 148 -26.48 4.71 -16.77
C ILE A 148 -26.07 3.27 -17.10
N LEU A 149 -25.11 3.09 -18.01
CA LEU A 149 -24.63 1.76 -18.36
C LEU A 149 -23.58 1.23 -17.38
N SER A 150 -22.69 2.09 -16.87
CA SER A 150 -21.60 1.63 -16.00
C SER A 150 -22.08 1.22 -14.62
N ILE A 151 -22.94 2.01 -13.96
CA ILE A 151 -23.31 1.74 -12.56
C ILE A 151 -23.97 0.36 -12.39
N PRO A 152 -24.95 -0.05 -13.20
CA PRO A 152 -25.52 -1.40 -13.11
C PRO A 152 -24.47 -2.48 -13.34
N VAL A 153 -23.65 -2.36 -14.38
CA VAL A 153 -22.60 -3.35 -14.67
C VAL A 153 -21.61 -3.43 -13.50
N VAL A 154 -21.28 -2.29 -12.89
CA VAL A 154 -20.38 -2.24 -11.75
C VAL A 154 -20.96 -2.95 -10.53
N LEU A 155 -22.21 -2.66 -10.17
CA LEU A 155 -22.83 -3.24 -8.98
C LEU A 155 -23.23 -4.71 -9.16
N ILE A 156 -23.66 -5.10 -10.37
CA ILE A 156 -24.14 -6.46 -10.66
C ILE A 156 -22.97 -7.42 -10.90
N VAL A 157 -21.93 -6.97 -11.61
CA VAL A 157 -20.89 -7.86 -12.12
C VAL A 157 -19.55 -7.58 -11.46
N THR A 158 -18.96 -6.41 -11.70
CA THR A 158 -17.54 -6.21 -11.34
C THR A 158 -17.33 -6.03 -9.85
N GLY A 159 -18.29 -5.47 -9.12
CA GLY A 159 -18.28 -5.32 -7.66
C GLY A 159 -18.20 -6.68 -6.95
N PRO A 160 -19.18 -7.58 -7.13
CA PRO A 160 -19.15 -8.91 -6.54
C PRO A 160 -17.94 -9.75 -6.95
N VAL A 161 -17.56 -9.73 -8.24
CA VAL A 161 -16.37 -10.42 -8.73
C VAL A 161 -15.10 -9.89 -8.04
N ALA A 162 -15.00 -8.58 -7.87
CA ALA A 162 -13.86 -7.98 -7.19
C ALA A 162 -13.79 -8.33 -5.71
N THR A 163 -14.92 -8.44 -5.02
CA THR A 163 -14.97 -8.90 -3.63
C THR A 163 -14.51 -10.34 -3.51
N TRP A 164 -14.92 -11.22 -4.42
CA TRP A 164 -14.42 -12.60 -4.47
C TRP A 164 -12.90 -12.66 -4.67
N ILE A 165 -12.38 -11.86 -5.60
CA ILE A 165 -10.93 -11.76 -5.84
C ILE A 165 -10.20 -11.22 -4.60
N GLY A 166 -10.73 -10.17 -3.97
CA GLY A 166 -10.17 -9.59 -2.75
C GLY A 166 -10.11 -10.59 -1.61
N ASN A 167 -11.21 -11.30 -1.36
CA ASN A 167 -11.28 -12.35 -0.33
C ASN A 167 -10.33 -13.50 -0.64
N GLY A 168 -10.21 -13.91 -1.91
CA GLY A 168 -9.23 -14.90 -2.34
C GLY A 168 -7.79 -14.47 -2.07
N LEU A 169 -7.45 -13.21 -2.34
CA LEU A 169 -6.13 -12.65 -2.05
C LEU A 169 -5.83 -12.67 -0.54
N CYS A 170 -6.77 -12.21 0.29
CA CYS A 170 -6.65 -12.28 1.74
C CYS A 170 -6.51 -13.74 2.23
N GLY A 171 -7.23 -14.68 1.61
CA GLY A 171 -7.12 -16.11 1.89
C GLY A 171 -5.74 -16.67 1.57
N VAL A 172 -5.14 -16.29 0.43
CA VAL A 172 -3.77 -16.69 0.06
C VAL A 172 -2.75 -16.14 1.06
N VAL A 173 -2.85 -14.86 1.43
CA VAL A 173 -1.94 -14.25 2.42
C VAL A 173 -2.11 -14.93 3.78
N SER A 174 -3.35 -15.19 4.19
CA SER A 174 -3.65 -15.93 5.42
C SER A 174 -3.13 -17.36 5.40
N PHE A 175 -3.16 -18.03 4.25
CA PHE A 175 -2.57 -19.36 4.09
C PHE A 175 -1.04 -19.32 4.23
N ILE A 176 -0.39 -18.34 3.59
CA ILE A 176 1.05 -18.13 3.74
C ILE A 176 1.39 -17.91 5.21
N PHE A 177 0.64 -17.06 5.91
CA PHE A 177 0.83 -16.80 7.34
C PHE A 177 0.62 -18.05 8.19
N THR A 178 -0.50 -18.76 8.04
CA THR A 178 -0.87 -19.87 8.93
C THR A 178 -0.15 -21.18 8.64
N LYS A 179 0.29 -21.42 7.40
CA LYS A 179 0.86 -22.71 6.96
C LYS A 179 2.30 -22.61 6.46
N MET A 180 2.75 -21.43 6.07
CA MET A 180 4.07 -21.24 5.44
C MET A 180 4.81 -20.02 5.98
N SER A 181 4.55 -19.58 7.22
CA SER A 181 5.04 -18.30 7.78
C SER A 181 6.53 -18.08 7.54
N VAL A 182 7.35 -19.09 7.82
CA VAL A 182 8.81 -19.02 7.62
C VAL A 182 9.16 -18.82 6.14
N VAL A 183 8.67 -19.69 5.26
CA VAL A 183 9.01 -19.66 3.82
C VAL A 183 8.45 -18.40 3.16
N GLY A 184 7.22 -18.02 3.49
CA GLY A 184 6.57 -16.82 3.00
C GLY A 184 7.33 -15.56 3.39
N GLY A 185 7.73 -15.45 4.66
CA GLY A 185 8.46 -14.29 5.14
C GLY A 185 9.87 -14.21 4.54
N LEU A 186 10.57 -15.34 4.39
CA LEU A 186 11.87 -15.39 3.72
C LEU A 186 11.78 -14.87 2.28
N LEU A 187 10.81 -15.36 1.50
CA LEU A 187 10.67 -15.00 0.09
C LEU A 187 10.18 -13.57 -0.08
N ILE A 188 9.11 -13.18 0.59
CA ILE A 188 8.50 -11.86 0.44
C ILE A 188 9.42 -10.78 1.00
N GLY A 189 9.92 -10.97 2.22
CA GLY A 189 10.81 -10.03 2.90
C GLY A 189 12.16 -9.89 2.19
N GLY A 190 12.72 -10.99 1.70
CA GLY A 190 13.97 -10.97 0.93
C GLY A 190 13.80 -10.30 -0.42
N ALA A 191 12.68 -10.51 -1.10
CA ALA A 191 12.41 -9.91 -2.41
C ALA A 191 12.06 -8.41 -2.34
N ALA A 192 11.43 -7.97 -1.24
CA ALA A 192 10.83 -6.64 -1.14
C ALA A 192 11.78 -5.48 -1.50
N PRO A 193 13.01 -5.39 -0.95
CA PRO A 193 13.91 -4.29 -1.29
C PRO A 193 14.34 -4.28 -2.77
N TYR A 194 14.41 -5.44 -3.41
CA TYR A 194 14.75 -5.53 -4.84
C TYR A 194 13.56 -5.10 -5.72
N LEU A 195 12.33 -5.35 -5.28
CA LEU A 195 11.15 -4.82 -5.96
C LEU A 195 11.11 -3.28 -5.91
N VAL A 196 11.67 -2.67 -4.86
CA VAL A 196 11.81 -1.20 -4.78
C VAL A 196 12.69 -0.69 -5.93
N LEU A 197 13.83 -1.35 -6.20
CA LEU A 197 14.72 -1.00 -7.31
C LEU A 197 14.03 -1.03 -8.68
N THR A 198 13.02 -1.89 -8.85
CA THR A 198 12.27 -2.01 -10.11
C THR A 198 11.07 -1.05 -10.23
N GLY A 199 10.69 -0.37 -9.12
CA GLY A 199 9.51 0.50 -9.08
C GLY A 199 8.16 -0.21 -9.06
N VAL A 200 8.11 -1.54 -9.23
CA VAL A 200 6.83 -2.29 -9.25
C VAL A 200 6.29 -2.61 -7.86
N HIS A 201 7.10 -2.43 -6.80
CA HIS A 201 6.76 -2.76 -5.42
C HIS A 201 5.39 -2.19 -5.01
N ASN A 202 5.10 -0.92 -5.30
CA ASN A 202 3.82 -0.31 -4.93
C ASN A 202 2.61 -0.93 -5.65
N GLY A 203 2.80 -1.43 -6.88
CA GLY A 203 1.74 -2.11 -7.63
C GLY A 203 1.40 -3.51 -7.07
N ILE A 204 2.26 -4.07 -6.22
CA ILE A 204 2.08 -5.39 -5.59
C ILE A 204 1.73 -5.23 -4.10
N ALA A 205 2.51 -4.42 -3.38
CA ALA A 205 2.44 -4.27 -1.93
C ALA A 205 1.18 -3.55 -1.45
N LEU A 206 0.79 -2.46 -2.12
CA LEU A 206 -0.35 -1.65 -1.68
C LEU A 206 -1.67 -2.39 -1.82
N PRO A 207 -1.98 -3.10 -2.93
CA PRO A 207 -3.21 -3.88 -3.01
C PRO A 207 -3.36 -4.94 -1.94
N ILE A 208 -2.27 -5.65 -1.62
CA ILE A 208 -2.29 -6.68 -0.57
C ILE A 208 -2.56 -6.03 0.79
N THR A 209 -1.77 -5.01 1.13
CA THR A 209 -1.88 -4.31 2.43
C THR A 209 -3.27 -3.70 2.62
N LEU A 210 -3.79 -3.00 1.61
CA LEU A 210 -5.11 -2.36 1.69
C LEU A 210 -6.24 -3.39 1.77
N SER A 211 -6.10 -4.54 1.10
CA SER A 211 -7.09 -5.62 1.19
C SER A 211 -7.10 -6.25 2.59
N GLU A 212 -5.94 -6.47 3.21
CA GLU A 212 -5.87 -6.94 4.60
C GLU A 212 -6.46 -5.90 5.57
N LEU A 213 -6.05 -4.63 5.48
CA LEU A 213 -6.59 -3.57 6.32
C LEU A 213 -8.11 -3.44 6.21
N ALA A 214 -8.66 -3.51 5.00
CA ALA A 214 -10.11 -3.43 4.78
C ALA A 214 -10.87 -4.66 5.28
N SER A 215 -10.27 -5.86 5.21
CA SER A 215 -10.96 -7.12 5.54
C SER A 215 -10.86 -7.52 7.02
N GLN A 216 -9.73 -7.26 7.67
CA GLN A 216 -9.45 -7.72 9.04
C GLN A 216 -8.93 -6.60 9.97
N GLY A 217 -8.76 -5.37 9.48
CA GLY A 217 -8.33 -4.21 10.28
C GLY A 217 -6.83 -4.11 10.56
N PHE A 218 -6.04 -5.08 10.11
CA PHE A 218 -4.58 -5.08 10.23
C PHE A 218 -3.94 -5.80 9.05
N SER A 219 -2.67 -5.51 8.79
CA SER A 219 -1.86 -6.17 7.76
C SER A 219 -0.72 -6.97 8.38
N TYR A 220 -0.61 -8.24 7.98
CA TYR A 220 0.61 -9.02 8.21
C TYR A 220 1.66 -8.71 7.16
N PHE A 221 1.27 -8.32 5.95
CA PHE A 221 2.19 -8.07 4.83
C PHE A 221 3.02 -6.80 5.01
N PHE A 222 2.43 -5.71 5.52
CA PHE A 222 3.09 -4.42 5.63
C PHE A 222 4.35 -4.41 6.54
N PRO A 223 4.35 -5.07 7.73
CA PRO A 223 5.57 -5.23 8.53
C PRO A 223 6.78 -5.78 7.77
N LEU A 224 6.58 -6.71 6.82
CA LEU A 224 7.68 -7.33 6.06
C LEU A 224 8.45 -6.29 5.25
N LEU A 225 7.73 -5.29 4.71
CA LEU A 225 8.32 -4.19 3.96
C LEU A 225 9.18 -3.30 4.86
N ALA A 226 8.75 -3.07 6.11
CA ALA A 226 9.48 -2.25 7.07
C ALA A 226 10.85 -2.86 7.43
N TYR A 227 10.93 -4.19 7.59
CA TYR A 227 12.22 -4.85 7.86
C TYR A 227 13.19 -4.76 6.68
N GLY A 228 12.69 -4.88 5.45
CA GLY A 228 13.50 -4.64 4.26
C GLY A 228 14.03 -3.21 4.21
N ASN A 229 13.17 -2.23 4.50
CA ASN A 229 13.55 -0.82 4.51
C ASN A 229 14.60 -0.47 5.57
N ILE A 230 14.44 -0.97 6.79
CA ILE A 230 15.43 -0.70 7.84
C ILE A 230 16.76 -1.41 7.55
N ALA A 231 16.71 -2.57 6.88
CA ALA A 231 17.92 -3.28 6.42
C ALA A 231 18.70 -2.47 5.37
N VAL A 232 18.00 -1.75 4.48
CA VAL A 232 18.62 -0.79 3.55
C VAL A 232 19.41 0.26 4.32
N GLY A 233 18.83 0.82 5.40
CA GLY A 233 19.52 1.78 6.27
C GLY A 233 20.77 1.16 6.93
N GLY A 234 20.65 -0.02 7.51
CA GLY A 234 21.77 -0.73 8.12
C GLY A 234 22.90 -1.02 7.14
N ALA A 235 22.57 -1.48 5.92
CA ALA A 235 23.56 -1.71 4.88
C ALA A 235 24.24 -0.40 4.43
N ALA A 236 23.50 0.71 4.34
CA ALA A 236 24.08 2.01 4.01
C ALA A 236 25.04 2.50 5.10
N LEU A 237 24.70 2.28 6.38
CA LEU A 237 25.62 2.54 7.49
C LEU A 237 26.88 1.67 7.41
N GLY A 238 26.75 0.42 6.97
CA GLY A 238 27.90 -0.47 6.77
C GLY A 238 28.82 0.02 5.66
N VAL A 239 28.25 0.56 4.58
CA VAL A 239 29.02 1.24 3.52
C VAL A 239 29.73 2.47 4.06
N TRP A 240 29.02 3.34 4.79
CA TRP A 240 29.59 4.53 5.45
C TRP A 240 30.80 4.19 6.34
N PHE A 241 30.73 3.08 7.07
CA PHE A 241 31.81 2.65 7.96
C PHE A 241 33.05 2.17 7.21
N LYS A 242 32.88 1.52 6.06
CA LYS A 242 33.97 0.88 5.29
C LYS A 242 34.55 1.75 4.18
N THR A 243 33.78 2.66 3.60
CA THR A 243 34.22 3.53 2.50
C THR A 243 35.33 4.48 2.96
N LYS A 244 36.34 4.65 2.11
CA LYS A 244 37.38 5.69 2.24
C LYS A 244 37.04 6.93 1.42
N ASN A 245 36.13 6.82 0.46
CA ASN A 245 35.66 7.93 -0.36
C ASN A 245 34.76 8.87 0.48
N ASN A 246 35.16 10.13 0.65
CA ASN A 246 34.49 11.12 1.49
C ASN A 246 33.10 11.53 0.93
N ARG A 247 32.96 11.57 -0.39
CA ARG A 247 31.68 11.84 -1.06
C ARG A 247 30.69 10.70 -0.79
N LEU A 248 31.12 9.46 -1.03
CA LEU A 248 30.31 8.27 -0.74
C LEU A 248 29.97 8.16 0.74
N LYS A 249 30.91 8.52 1.62
CA LYS A 249 30.69 8.54 3.07
C LYS A 249 29.56 9.49 3.44
N THR A 250 29.62 10.74 2.97
CA THR A 250 28.56 11.73 3.24
C THR A 250 27.20 11.25 2.73
N THR A 251 27.14 10.74 1.50
CA THR A 251 25.90 10.22 0.90
C THR A 251 25.37 8.98 1.63
N ALA A 252 26.24 8.08 2.07
CA ALA A 252 25.87 6.87 2.78
C ALA A 252 25.24 7.17 4.15
N MET A 253 25.79 8.13 4.89
CA MET A 253 25.23 8.52 6.19
C MET A 253 23.87 9.21 6.05
N SER A 254 23.75 10.20 5.15
CA SER A 254 22.48 10.91 4.96
C SER A 254 21.38 9.97 4.44
N SER A 255 21.73 9.07 3.51
CA SER A 255 20.78 8.09 2.98
C SER A 255 20.41 7.01 3.98
N CYS A 256 21.33 6.62 4.89
CA CYS A 256 21.01 5.75 6.02
C CYS A 256 19.90 6.36 6.90
N LEU A 257 20.03 7.64 7.27
CA LEU A 257 19.02 8.33 8.09
C LEU A 257 17.67 8.41 7.38
N MET A 258 17.66 8.67 6.06
CA MET A 258 16.43 8.65 5.25
C MET A 258 15.79 7.25 5.20
N ALA A 259 16.60 6.20 5.04
CA ALA A 259 16.11 4.82 5.03
C ALA A 259 15.51 4.41 6.38
N VAL A 260 16.08 4.88 7.50
CA VAL A 260 15.56 4.64 8.85
C VAL A 260 14.16 5.23 9.05
N VAL A 261 13.90 6.43 8.51
CA VAL A 261 12.55 7.03 8.57
C VAL A 261 11.58 6.40 7.57
N GLY A 262 12.08 5.70 6.55
CA GLY A 262 11.29 4.88 5.62
C GLY A 262 11.43 5.27 4.14
N ILE A 263 12.37 6.15 3.79
CA ILE A 263 12.68 6.56 2.40
C ILE A 263 13.98 5.89 1.97
N THR A 264 13.89 4.90 1.08
CA THR A 264 15.02 3.99 0.80
C THR A 264 15.71 4.26 -0.52
N GLU A 265 15.06 4.98 -1.44
CA GLU A 265 15.54 5.23 -2.79
C GLU A 265 16.93 5.87 -2.81
N PRO A 266 17.24 6.90 -2.00
CA PRO A 266 18.58 7.49 -1.99
C PRO A 266 19.67 6.48 -1.59
N ALA A 267 19.39 5.61 -0.62
CA ALA A 267 20.34 4.58 -0.17
C ALA A 267 20.49 3.47 -1.21
N LEU A 268 19.37 2.97 -1.73
CA LEU A 268 19.35 1.91 -2.72
C LEU A 268 20.10 2.31 -4.00
N PHE A 269 19.77 3.47 -4.59
CA PHE A 269 20.36 3.90 -5.86
C PHE A 269 21.69 4.63 -5.70
N GLY A 270 21.85 5.42 -4.64
CA GLY A 270 23.04 6.27 -4.44
C GLY A 270 24.20 5.57 -3.73
N VAL A 271 23.96 4.44 -3.07
CA VAL A 271 24.96 3.80 -2.18
C VAL A 271 25.07 2.31 -2.47
N LEU A 272 23.96 1.57 -2.32
CA LEU A 272 23.98 0.11 -2.26
C LEU A 272 24.09 -0.53 -3.64
N LEU A 273 23.34 -0.03 -4.64
CA LEU A 273 23.42 -0.53 -6.01
C LEU A 273 24.81 -0.31 -6.64
N PRO A 274 25.47 0.86 -6.48
CA PRO A 274 26.86 1.04 -6.88
C PRO A 274 27.83 0.10 -6.17
N ALA A 275 27.68 -0.09 -4.85
CA ALA A 275 28.54 -0.96 -4.05
C ALA A 275 28.28 -2.47 -4.28
N LYS A 276 27.11 -2.82 -4.84
CA LYS A 276 26.60 -4.16 -5.22
C LYS A 276 26.53 -5.18 -4.08
N LYS A 277 27.66 -5.57 -3.49
CA LYS A 277 27.71 -6.59 -2.42
C LYS A 277 26.81 -6.26 -1.21
N PRO A 278 26.71 -5.00 -0.73
CA PRO A 278 25.81 -4.65 0.38
C PRO A 278 24.33 -4.96 0.11
N LEU A 279 23.92 -5.11 -1.16
CA LEU A 279 22.56 -5.56 -1.50
C LEU A 279 22.25 -6.97 -0.99
N ILE A 280 23.26 -7.81 -0.71
CA ILE A 280 23.05 -9.14 -0.12
C ILE A 280 22.61 -8.99 1.34
N ALA A 281 23.24 -8.06 2.08
CA ALA A 281 22.97 -7.86 3.51
C ALA A 281 21.51 -7.47 3.77
N LEU A 282 20.98 -6.53 2.98
CA LEU A 282 19.59 -6.10 3.12
C LEU A 282 18.59 -7.19 2.72
N GLY A 283 18.90 -8.02 1.73
CA GLY A 283 18.02 -9.12 1.32
C GLY A 283 17.98 -10.23 2.36
N VAL A 284 19.13 -10.59 2.93
CA VAL A 284 19.22 -11.59 4.00
C VAL A 284 18.46 -11.12 5.24
N MET A 285 18.68 -9.89 5.70
CA MET A 285 17.99 -9.40 6.90
C MET A 285 16.51 -9.13 6.66
N GLY A 286 16.14 -8.62 5.47
CA GLY A 286 14.75 -8.50 5.05
C GLY A 286 14.02 -9.84 5.10
N ALA A 287 14.67 -10.92 4.61
CA ALA A 287 14.12 -12.27 4.64
C ALA A 287 13.98 -12.82 6.07
N VAL A 288 15.06 -12.81 6.86
CA VAL A 288 15.08 -13.42 8.20
C VAL A 288 14.11 -12.71 9.15
N CYS A 289 14.13 -11.38 9.20
CA CYS A 289 13.23 -10.64 10.09
C CYS A 289 11.77 -10.76 9.65
N SER A 290 11.48 -10.84 8.36
CA SER A 290 10.13 -11.09 7.85
C SER A 290 9.60 -12.48 8.17
N ALA A 291 10.47 -13.51 8.10
CA ALA A 291 10.11 -14.87 8.50
C ALA A 291 9.74 -14.93 9.98
N VAL A 292 10.58 -14.35 10.85
CA VAL A 292 10.32 -14.30 12.29
C VAL A 292 9.08 -13.45 12.58
N SER A 293 8.90 -12.32 11.90
CA SER A 293 7.71 -11.48 12.01
C SER A 293 6.42 -12.24 11.72
N LEU A 294 6.39 -13.06 10.67
CA LEU A 294 5.23 -13.90 10.37
C LEU A 294 5.03 -15.02 11.39
N MET A 295 6.09 -15.57 11.99
CA MET A 295 5.94 -16.57 13.06
C MET A 295 5.27 -15.99 14.30
N PHE A 296 5.60 -14.75 14.66
CA PHE A 296 5.01 -14.05 15.80
C PHE A 296 3.72 -13.29 15.44
N GLY A 297 3.30 -13.33 14.17
CA GLY A 297 2.10 -12.64 13.70
C GLY A 297 2.13 -11.14 13.96
N VAL A 298 3.26 -10.49 13.68
CA VAL A 298 3.40 -9.03 13.83
C VAL A 298 2.41 -8.32 12.91
N LYS A 299 1.69 -7.34 13.47
CA LYS A 299 0.62 -6.61 12.79
C LYS A 299 0.96 -5.13 12.63
N CYS A 300 0.39 -4.54 11.59
CA CYS A 300 0.29 -3.10 11.39
C CYS A 300 -1.17 -2.72 11.15
N THR A 301 -1.68 -1.65 11.75
CA THR A 301 -3.10 -1.26 11.70
C THR A 301 -3.41 -0.18 10.67
N ALA A 302 -2.39 0.35 9.99
CA ALA A 302 -2.57 1.38 8.98
C ALA A 302 -1.43 1.37 7.96
N LEU A 303 -1.66 1.97 6.78
CA LEU A 303 -0.57 2.38 5.91
C LEU A 303 0.15 3.59 6.51
N SER A 304 1.48 3.54 6.57
CA SER A 304 2.30 4.65 7.03
C SER A 304 3.66 4.62 6.34
N MET A 305 4.67 5.31 6.86
CA MET A 305 6.03 5.15 6.37
C MET A 305 6.59 3.79 6.77
N CYS A 306 7.27 3.09 5.85
CA CYS A 306 7.91 1.80 6.08
C CYS A 306 9.26 1.98 6.82
N GLY A 307 9.22 2.45 8.06
CA GLY A 307 10.39 2.76 8.89
C GLY A 307 9.97 3.31 10.26
N LEU A 308 10.88 3.94 10.98
CA LEU A 308 10.55 4.59 12.27
C LEU A 308 9.56 5.75 12.10
N GLY A 309 9.45 6.35 10.91
CA GLY A 309 8.43 7.36 10.62
C GLY A 309 7.00 6.82 10.71
N GLY A 310 6.81 5.51 10.57
CA GLY A 310 5.51 4.84 10.69
C GLY A 310 5.28 4.15 12.02
N LEU A 311 6.13 4.37 13.03
CA LEU A 311 6.08 3.71 14.34
C LEU A 311 4.67 3.69 14.97
N PRO A 312 3.88 4.78 14.92
CA PRO A 312 2.52 4.75 15.44
C PRO A 312 1.65 3.59 14.89
N ALA A 313 1.87 3.16 13.64
CA ALA A 313 1.02 2.18 12.95
C ALA A 313 1.21 0.74 13.45
N PHE A 314 2.29 0.51 14.21
CA PHE A 314 2.66 -0.79 14.75
C PHE A 314 2.31 -0.94 16.23
N PHE A 315 1.72 0.07 16.87
CA PHE A 315 1.26 -0.04 18.26
C PHE A 315 0.20 -1.14 18.41
N GLY A 316 0.31 -1.89 19.50
CA GLY A 316 -0.52 -3.05 19.81
C GLY A 316 0.31 -4.20 20.37
N ASP A 317 -0.30 -5.38 20.49
CA ASP A 317 0.26 -6.54 21.19
C ASP A 317 1.61 -7.01 20.63
N THR A 318 1.86 -6.80 19.33
CA THR A 318 3.10 -7.23 18.66
C THR A 318 4.15 -6.13 18.51
N PHE A 319 3.89 -4.93 19.06
CA PHE A 319 4.76 -3.76 18.88
C PHE A 319 6.19 -4.01 19.34
N VAL A 320 6.37 -4.62 20.52
CA VAL A 320 7.69 -4.91 21.09
C VAL A 320 8.50 -5.83 20.18
N ILE A 321 7.85 -6.87 19.64
CA ILE A 321 8.47 -7.81 18.70
C ILE A 321 8.87 -7.08 17.42
N TRP A 322 8.00 -6.20 16.92
CA TRP A 322 8.32 -5.36 15.76
C TRP A 322 9.57 -4.50 15.99
N CYS A 323 9.67 -3.80 17.13
CA CYS A 323 10.83 -2.99 17.49
C CYS A 323 12.13 -3.81 17.56
N ILE A 324 12.08 -5.00 18.19
CA ILE A 324 13.23 -5.90 18.27
C ILE A 324 13.68 -6.31 16.86
N LEU A 325 12.75 -6.72 16.01
CA LEU A 325 13.06 -7.14 14.64
C LEU A 325 13.57 -5.99 13.76
N MET A 326 13.09 -4.76 13.97
CA MET A 326 13.63 -3.57 13.32
C MET A 326 15.11 -3.34 13.69
N ALA A 327 15.42 -3.43 14.99
CA ALA A 327 16.80 -3.30 15.47
C ALA A 327 17.70 -4.42 14.95
N VAL A 328 17.22 -5.67 15.01
CA VAL A 328 17.94 -6.84 14.47
C VAL A 328 18.19 -6.70 12.98
N SER A 329 17.20 -6.27 12.20
CA SER A 329 17.33 -6.08 10.75
C SER A 329 18.37 -5.00 10.42
N PHE A 330 18.33 -3.86 11.11
CA PHE A 330 19.29 -2.76 10.95
C PHE A 330 20.72 -3.20 11.29
N VAL A 331 20.93 -3.71 12.51
CA VAL A 331 22.25 -4.09 13.02
C VAL A 331 22.80 -5.27 12.23
N GLY A 332 21.96 -6.25 11.91
CA GLY A 332 22.35 -7.40 11.09
C GLY A 332 22.83 -6.97 9.70
N ALA A 333 22.12 -6.06 9.03
CA ALA A 333 22.50 -5.61 7.69
C ALA A 333 23.80 -4.80 7.72
N PHE A 334 23.98 -3.97 8.75
CA PHE A 334 25.24 -3.27 9.03
C PHE A 334 26.42 -4.24 9.20
N LEU A 335 26.28 -5.22 10.09
CA LEU A 335 27.34 -6.19 10.38
C LEU A 335 27.67 -7.05 9.17
N ILE A 336 26.66 -7.59 8.47
CA ILE A 336 26.88 -8.38 7.25
C ILE A 336 27.62 -7.54 6.21
N THR A 337 27.24 -6.27 6.02
CA THR A 337 27.89 -5.38 5.05
C THR A 337 29.37 -5.17 5.37
N ILE A 338 29.71 -4.98 6.65
CA ILE A 338 31.10 -4.85 7.12
C ILE A 338 31.89 -6.14 6.88
N LEU A 339 31.27 -7.30 7.10
CA LEU A 339 31.92 -8.61 6.96
C LEU A 339 32.15 -8.98 5.49
N ILE A 340 31.15 -8.83 4.62
CA ILE A 340 31.29 -9.18 3.19
C ILE A 340 32.18 -8.18 2.43
N GLY A 341 32.24 -6.94 2.93
CA GLY A 341 32.93 -5.83 2.28
C GLY A 341 32.39 -5.50 0.89
N PHE A 342 32.96 -4.50 0.25
CA PHE A 342 32.65 -4.14 -1.14
C PHE A 342 33.88 -3.52 -1.80
N LYS A 343 33.87 -3.50 -3.14
CA LYS A 343 34.89 -2.76 -3.89
C LYS A 343 34.52 -1.29 -3.78
N ASP A 344 35.37 -0.54 -3.09
CA ASP A 344 35.12 0.88 -2.87
C ASP A 344 35.07 1.65 -4.19
N ILE A 345 34.29 2.73 -4.20
CA ILE A 345 34.12 3.57 -5.38
C ILE A 345 35.23 4.62 -5.34
N PRO A 346 36.09 4.70 -6.38
CA PRO A 346 37.15 5.71 -6.43
C PRO A 346 36.57 7.11 -6.24
N GLU A 347 37.30 8.00 -5.55
CA GLU A 347 36.99 9.43 -5.65
C GLU A 347 37.22 9.85 -7.11
N GLU A 348 36.24 10.52 -7.71
CA GLU A 348 36.48 11.21 -8.98
C GLU A 348 37.42 12.38 -8.67
N GLU A 349 38.58 12.41 -9.31
CA GLU A 349 39.44 13.59 -9.32
C GLU A 349 38.63 14.75 -9.92
N ALA A 350 38.47 15.81 -9.11
CA ALA A 350 37.71 17.00 -9.48
C ALA A 350 38.42 17.86 -10.52
#